data_AF-A0A7V8DPN9-F1
#
_entry.id   AF-A0A7V8DPN9-F1
#
_cell.length_a   1.000
_cell.length_b   1.000
_cell.length_c   1.000
_cell.angle_alpha   90.00
_cell.angle_beta   90.00
_cell.angle_gamma   90.00
#
_symmetry.space_group_name_H-M   'P 1'
#
loop_
_entity.id
_entity.type
_entity.pdbx_description
1 polymer ?
#
loop_
_entity_poly.entity_id
_entity_poly.type
_entity_poly.pdbx_seq_one_letter_code
_entity_poly.pdbx_strand_id
1 'polypeptide(L)'
;MTAIIDIIAREILDSRGNPTVEVDVLLESGAHGRAMVPSGASTGAHEAVEKRDGDKSRYMGKGVLDAVVSTLWISARSIVF
;
A
#
# COMPACT_ATOMS: atom_id res chain seq x y z
N MET A 1 8.02 -17.61 -15.91
CA MET A 1 6.60 -17.23 -16.08
C MET A 1 6.37 -15.89 -15.38
N THR A 2 5.43 -15.06 -15.82
CA THR A 2 5.12 -13.75 -15.21
C THR A 2 3.91 -13.77 -14.27
N ALA A 3 3.40 -14.95 -13.92
CA ALA A 3 2.32 -15.09 -12.95
C ALA A 3 2.76 -14.60 -11.56
N ILE A 4 1.87 -13.89 -10.87
CA ILE A 4 2.09 -13.41 -9.51
C ILE A 4 1.79 -14.55 -8.53
N ILE A 5 2.74 -14.85 -7.64
CA ILE A 5 2.61 -15.92 -6.65
C ILE A 5 2.53 -15.39 -5.21
N ASP A 6 3.00 -14.17 -4.95
CA ASP A 6 2.89 -13.56 -3.63
C ASP A 6 2.85 -12.02 -3.72
N ILE A 7 2.14 -11.41 -2.77
CA ILE A 7 2.06 -9.96 -2.57
C ILE A 7 2.09 -9.66 -1.08
N ILE A 8 3.09 -8.89 -0.64
CA ILE A 8 3.27 -8.50 0.76
C ILE A 8 3.15 -6.99 0.87
N ALA A 9 2.23 -6.51 1.70
CA ALA A 9 2.04 -5.07 1.96
C ALA A 9 2.44 -4.71 3.40
N ARG A 10 2.98 -3.51 3.60
CA ARG A 10 3.41 -3.00 4.90
C ARG A 10 3.27 -1.48 5.01
N GLU A 11 3.13 -0.99 6.24
CA GLU A 11 3.18 0.45 6.54
C GLU A 11 4.63 0.87 6.77
N ILE A 12 5.09 1.89 6.03
CA ILE A 12 6.41 2.53 6.15
C ILE A 12 6.24 4.05 6.34
N LEU A 13 7.34 4.79 6.50
CA LEU A 13 7.30 6.25 6.59
C LEU A 13 7.80 6.90 5.29
N ASP A 14 7.11 7.95 4.86
CA ASP A 14 7.53 8.80 3.75
C ASP A 14 8.63 9.81 4.15
N SER A 15 9.09 10.62 3.19
CA SER A 15 10.12 11.64 3.40
C SER A 15 9.73 12.76 4.38
N ARG A 16 8.44 12.87 4.74
CA ARG A 16 7.89 13.82 5.70
C ARG A 16 7.53 13.14 7.03
N GLY A 17 7.84 11.86 7.20
CA GLY A 17 7.53 11.07 8.40
C GLY A 17 6.06 10.68 8.53
N ASN A 18 5.23 10.79 7.49
CA ASN A 18 3.87 10.28 7.53
C ASN A 18 3.85 8.80 7.08
N PRO A 19 2.95 7.98 7.63
CA PRO A 19 2.76 6.62 7.16
C PRO A 19 2.41 6.55 5.67
N THR A 20 2.89 5.54 4.97
CA THR A 20 2.49 5.20 3.59
C THR A 20 2.64 3.70 3.34
N VAL A 21 2.08 3.21 2.24
CA VAL A 21 2.08 1.78 1.89
C VAL A 21 3.30 1.44 1.03
N GLU A 22 3.98 0.36 1.38
CA GLU A 22 4.96 -0.32 0.53
C GLU A 22 4.45 -1.73 0.19
N VAL A 23 4.66 -2.14 -1.05
CA VAL A 23 4.24 -3.45 -1.56
C VAL A 23 5.40 -4.15 -2.24
N ASP A 24 5.62 -5.41 -1.86
CA ASP A 24 6.47 -6.38 -2.55
C ASP A 24 5.59 -7.31 -3.39
N VAL A 25 6.02 -7.61 -4.62
CA VAL A 25 5.37 -8.57 -5.51
C VAL A 25 6.41 -9.60 -5.97
N LEU A 26 6.08 -10.88 -5.81
CA LEU A 26 6.90 -12.00 -6.26
C LEU A 26 6.21 -12.73 -7.42
N LEU A 27 6.95 -12.97 -8.49
CA LEU A 27 6.50 -13.75 -9.64
C LEU A 27 7.01 -15.19 -9.57
N GLU A 28 6.34 -16.10 -10.28
CA GLU A 28 6.75 -17.50 -10.39
C GLU A 28 8.15 -17.67 -11.02
N SER A 29 8.60 -16.72 -11.85
CA SER A 29 9.98 -16.69 -12.35
C SER A 29 11.04 -16.42 -11.27
N GLY A 30 10.63 -16.08 -10.04
CA GLY A 30 11.52 -15.56 -8.99
C GLY A 30 11.81 -14.07 -9.11
N ALA A 31 11.27 -13.38 -10.12
CA ALA A 31 11.40 -11.93 -10.22
C ALA A 31 10.65 -11.24 -9.07
N HIS A 32 11.28 -10.22 -8.48
CA HIS A 32 10.76 -9.50 -7.32
C HIS A 32 10.77 -7.99 -7.59
N GLY A 33 9.67 -7.32 -7.27
CA GLY A 33 9.53 -5.88 -7.35
C GLY A 33 9.03 -5.29 -6.04
N ARG A 34 9.60 -4.16 -5.63
CA ARG A 34 9.17 -3.37 -4.46
C ARG A 34 8.81 -1.97 -4.91
N ALA A 35 7.69 -1.46 -4.42
CA ALA A 35 7.29 -0.06 -4.63
C ALA A 35 6.65 0.53 -3.38
N MET A 36 6.97 1.80 -3.11
CA MET A 36 6.27 2.62 -2.12
C MET A 36 5.35 3.63 -2.81
N VAL A 37 4.21 3.91 -2.18
CA VAL A 37 3.26 4.91 -2.68
C VAL A 37 3.65 6.30 -2.15
N PRO A 38 3.80 7.33 -3.01
CA PRO A 38 4.04 8.69 -2.54
C PRO A 38 2.78 9.29 -1.92
N SER A 39 2.94 10.13 -0.89
CA SER A 39 1.83 10.89 -0.30
C SER A 39 1.77 12.29 -0.93
N GLY A 40 0.67 12.60 -1.62
CA GLY A 40 0.45 13.92 -2.20
C GLY A 40 0.19 14.98 -1.13
N ALA A 41 0.59 16.23 -1.38
CA ALA A 41 0.06 17.37 -0.63
C ALA A 41 -1.22 17.94 -1.27
N SER A 42 -1.44 17.64 -2.54
CA SER A 42 -2.63 18.05 -3.29
C SER A 42 -3.86 17.29 -2.77
N THR A 43 -5.00 17.99 -2.75
CA THR A 43 -6.31 17.44 -2.36
C THR A 43 -7.36 17.87 -3.37
N GLY A 44 -7.03 17.78 -4.67
CA GLY A 44 -7.96 18.14 -5.73
C GLY A 44 -9.25 17.32 -5.63
N ALA A 45 -10.41 17.96 -5.81
CA ALA A 45 -11.71 17.30 -5.65
C ALA A 45 -11.96 16.13 -6.64
N HIS A 46 -11.15 16.03 -7.68
CA HIS A 46 -11.21 14.99 -8.71
C HIS A 46 -9.97 14.08 -8.72
N GLU A 47 -9.10 14.17 -7.72
CA GLU A 47 -7.96 13.28 -7.57
C GLU A 47 -8.38 11.97 -6.89
N ALA A 48 -7.66 10.88 -7.18
CA ALA A 48 -7.80 9.65 -6.42
C ALA A 48 -7.37 9.90 -4.97
N VAL A 49 -8.23 9.54 -4.02
CA VAL A 49 -8.01 9.81 -2.61
C VAL A 49 -7.29 8.64 -1.95
N GLU A 50 -6.18 8.94 -1.27
CA GLU A 50 -5.47 7.97 -0.43
C GLU A 50 -6.33 7.52 0.77
N LYS A 51 -6.33 6.23 1.05
CA LYS A 51 -7.04 5.66 2.20
C LYS A 51 -6.20 5.87 3.47
N ARG A 52 -6.74 6.62 4.43
CA ARG A 52 -6.17 6.87 5.76
C ARG A 52 -7.06 6.27 6.85
N ASP A 53 -6.45 5.86 7.96
CA ASP A 53 -7.12 5.21 9.09
C ASP A 53 -7.98 6.20 9.90
N GLY A 54 -7.58 7.47 9.99
CA GLY A 54 -8.30 8.50 10.76
C GLY A 54 -8.18 8.37 12.29
N ASP A 55 -7.50 7.34 12.80
CA ASP A 55 -7.24 7.14 14.22
C ASP A 55 -6.24 8.19 14.76
N LYS A 56 -6.75 9.18 15.48
CA LYS A 56 -5.94 10.28 16.03
C LYS A 56 -4.88 9.81 17.04
N SER A 57 -5.01 8.62 17.62
CA SER A 57 -4.01 8.07 18.54
C SER A 57 -2.74 7.61 17.82
N ARG A 58 -2.81 7.37 16.50
CA ARG A 58 -1.68 6.93 15.67
C ARG A 58 -1.39 7.95 14.57
N TYR A 59 -0.17 8.47 14.55
CA TYR A 59 0.30 9.39 13.51
C TYR A 59 -0.67 10.55 13.22
N MET A 60 -1.36 11.07 14.24
CA MET A 60 -2.37 12.13 14.11
C MET A 60 -3.50 11.80 13.12
N GLY A 61 -3.90 10.53 12.99
CA GLY A 61 -4.94 10.08 12.06
C GLY A 61 -4.44 9.71 10.66
N LYS A 62 -3.13 9.78 10.41
CA LYS A 62 -2.52 9.53 9.10
C LYS A 62 -2.05 8.09 8.88
N GLY A 63 -2.34 7.17 9.80
CA GLY A 63 -2.09 5.74 9.61
C GLY A 63 -2.70 5.21 8.31
N VAL A 64 -2.15 4.11 7.80
CA VAL A 64 -2.57 3.45 6.56
C VAL A 64 -2.77 1.94 6.71
N LEU A 65 -2.99 1.44 7.93
CA LEU A 65 -3.20 0.01 8.15
C LEU A 65 -4.42 -0.53 7.39
N ASP A 66 -5.50 0.25 7.28
CA ASP A 66 -6.66 -0.15 6.50
C ASP A 66 -6.32 -0.34 5.03
N ALA A 67 -5.44 0.52 4.50
CA ALA A 67 -4.96 0.42 3.13
C ALA A 67 -4.08 -0.82 2.94
N VAL A 68 -3.17 -1.11 3.87
CA VAL A 68 -2.34 -2.32 3.88
C VAL A 68 -3.19 -3.59 3.89
N VAL A 69 -4.19 -3.65 4.77
CA VAL A 69 -5.11 -4.79 4.87
C VAL A 69 -5.89 -4.95 3.57
N SER A 70 -6.37 -3.86 2.98
CA SER A 70 -7.11 -3.89 1.72
C SER A 70 -6.27 -4.49 0.58
N THR A 71 -4.98 -4.13 0.49
CA THR A 71 -4.06 -4.70 -0.51
C THR A 71 -3.91 -6.21 -0.35
N LEU A 72 -3.69 -6.67 0.88
CA LEU A 72 -3.53 -8.10 1.17
C LEU A 72 -4.82 -8.89 0.86
N TRP A 73 -5.97 -8.31 1.20
CA TRP A 73 -7.26 -8.97 1.03
C TRP A 73 -7.69 -9.10 -0.43
N ILE A 74 -7.39 -8.09 -1.26
CA ILE A 74 -7.62 -8.14 -2.70
C ILE A 74 -6.67 -9.14 -3.36
N SER A 75 -5.39 -9.16 -2.96
CA SER A 75 -4.41 -10.13 -3.46
C SER A 75 -4.91 -11.57 -3.28
N ALA A 76 -5.33 -11.92 -2.06
CA ALA A 76 -5.79 -13.25 -1.69
C ALA A 76 -7.05 -13.72 -2.45
N ARG A 77 -7.79 -12.81 -3.10
CA ARG A 77 -9.04 -13.12 -3.80
C ARG A 77 -8.96 -13.05 -5.32
N SER A 78 -8.06 -12.25 -5.87
CA SER A 78 -8.23 -11.82 -7.26
C SER A 78 -6.96 -11.72 -8.11
N ILE A 79 -5.76 -11.72 -7.51
CA ILE A 79 -4.53 -11.33 -8.24
C ILE A 79 -3.49 -12.46 -8.31
N VAL A 80 -3.53 -13.43 -7.40
CA VAL A 80 -2.66 -14.62 -7.43
C VAL A 80 -3.31 -15.68 -8.33
N PHE A 81 -2.56 -16.20 -9.32
CA PHE A 81 -3.04 -17.13 -10.35
C PHE A 81 -2.24 -18.44 -10.35
#